data_AF-A0A2G2MGY8-F1
#
_entry.id   AF-A0A2G2MGY8-F1
#
_cell.length_a   1.000
_cell.length_b   1.000
_cell.length_c   1.000
_cell.angle_alpha   90.00
_cell.angle_beta   90.00
_cell.angle_gamma   90.00
#
_symmetry.space_group_name_H-M   'P 1'
#
loop_
_entity.id
_entity.type
_entity.pdbx_description
1 polymer ?
#
loop_
_entity_poly.entity_id
_entity_poly.type
_entity_poly.pdbx_seq_one_letter_code
_entity_poly.pdbx_strand_id
1 'polypeptide(L)'
;MKALIILSIFATLAMIYFQYSRNKNLKKLFIALVTFAIIISLAVVGSLNRHVMPLFIAHVILLITAWSGLIIYMIKDRYYGWIIFSPVVTIVLFLLLEAVAGSGNEGILPHS
;
A
#
# COMPACT_ATOMS: atom_id res chain seq x y z
N MET A 1 10.64 -3.94 15.77
CA MET A 1 10.13 -3.91 14.37
C MET A 1 8.79 -3.19 14.24
N LYS A 2 7.73 -3.57 14.99
CA LYS A 2 6.41 -2.93 14.91
C LYS A 2 6.40 -1.44 15.29
N ALA A 3 7.25 -1.06 16.26
CA ALA A 3 7.38 0.33 16.72
C ALA A 3 7.84 1.30 15.61
N LEU A 4 8.70 0.87 14.68
CA LEU A 4 9.17 1.73 13.58
C LEU A 4 8.04 2.05 12.58
N ILE A 5 7.16 1.08 12.33
CA ILE A 5 5.98 1.26 11.47
C ILE A 5 5.02 2.25 12.13
N ILE A 6 4.75 2.07 13.42
CA ILE A 6 3.90 2.97 14.21
C ILE A 6 4.47 4.39 14.21
N LEU A 7 5.78 4.54 14.44
CA LEU A 7 6.44 5.85 14.43
C LEU A 7 6.36 6.51 13.05
N SER A 8 6.55 5.73 11.97
CA SER A 8 6.39 6.24 10.61
C SER A 8 4.96 6.74 10.39
N ILE A 9 3.95 5.98 10.80
CA ILE A 9 2.53 6.37 10.69
C ILE A 9 2.27 7.72 11.38
N PHE A 10 2.74 7.86 12.62
CA PHE A 10 2.60 9.12 13.36
C PHE A 10 3.35 10.27 12.69
N ALA A 11 4.54 10.04 12.16
CA ALA A 11 5.30 11.06 11.43
C ALA A 11 4.55 11.56 10.19
N THR A 12 3.96 10.65 9.39
CA THR A 12 3.12 11.05 8.24
C THR A 12 1.86 11.80 8.65
N LEU A 13 1.17 11.37 9.70
CA LEU A 13 -0.01 12.07 10.21
C LEU A 13 0.35 13.48 10.68
N ALA A 14 1.45 13.63 11.41
CA ALA A 14 1.97 14.92 11.83
C ALA A 14 2.33 15.81 10.63
N MET A 15 2.96 15.25 9.60
CA MET A 15 3.29 15.98 8.37
C MET A 15 2.02 16.46 7.64
N ILE A 16 1.01 15.60 7.51
CA ILE A 16 -0.28 15.92 6.88
C ILE A 16 -0.98 17.04 7.66
N TYR A 17 -1.02 16.93 9.00
CA TYR A 17 -1.60 17.94 9.86
C TYR A 17 -0.85 19.28 9.78
N PHE A 18 0.48 19.27 9.81
CA PHE A 18 1.31 20.46 9.70
C PHE A 18 1.06 21.20 8.37
N GLN A 19 0.98 20.44 7.28
CA GLN A 19 0.67 21.01 5.97
C GLN A 19 -0.74 21.62 5.91
N TYR A 20 -1.73 20.97 6.52
CA TYR A 20 -3.07 21.54 6.63
C TYR A 20 -3.08 22.81 7.48
N SER A 21 -2.35 22.85 8.60
CA SER A 21 -2.24 24.05 9.44
C SER A 21 -1.70 25.25 8.66
N ARG A 22 -0.70 25.04 7.79
CA ARG A 22 -0.14 26.09 6.93
C ARG A 22 -1.07 26.56 5.82
N ASN A 23 -1.67 25.63 5.08
CA ASN A 23 -2.40 25.96 3.85
C ASN A 23 -3.92 26.07 4.04
N LYS A 24 -4.45 25.61 5.18
CA LYS A 24 -5.88 25.50 5.52
C LYS A 24 -6.76 24.84 4.44
N ASN A 25 -6.15 24.02 3.59
CA ASN A 25 -6.84 23.40 2.46
C ASN A 25 -7.43 22.04 2.86
N LEU A 26 -8.73 22.03 3.17
CA LEU A 26 -9.48 20.83 3.55
C LEU A 26 -9.51 19.76 2.46
N LYS A 27 -9.60 20.15 1.17
CA LYS A 27 -9.61 19.19 0.06
C LYS A 27 -8.31 18.40 0.00
N LYS A 28 -7.17 19.11 0.11
CA LYS A 28 -5.84 18.49 0.12
C LYS A 28 -5.65 17.57 1.32
N LEU A 29 -6.10 18.01 2.50
CA LEU A 29 -6.09 17.20 3.72
C LEU A 29 -6.87 15.89 3.53
N PHE A 30 -8.10 15.96 3.01
CA PHE A 30 -8.93 14.78 2.83
C PHE A 30 -8.30 13.79 1.84
N ILE A 31 -7.81 14.27 0.69
CA ILE A 31 -7.13 13.42 -0.30
C ILE A 31 -5.89 12.76 0.32
N ALA A 32 -5.07 13.51 1.07
CA ALA A 32 -3.88 12.97 1.73
C ALA A 32 -4.23 11.90 2.77
N LEU A 33 -5.27 12.13 3.60
CA LEU A 33 -5.73 11.16 4.60
C LEU A 33 -6.28 9.88 3.97
N VAL A 34 -7.14 10.00 2.95
CA VAL A 34 -7.69 8.84 2.23
C VAL A 34 -6.58 8.05 1.56
N THR A 35 -5.66 8.74 0.89
CA THR A 35 -4.51 8.11 0.24
C THR A 35 -3.62 7.39 1.26
N PHE A 36 -3.34 8.04 2.39
CA PHE A 36 -2.57 7.45 3.46
C PHE A 36 -3.24 6.19 4.01
N ALA A 37 -4.55 6.24 4.28
CA ALA A 37 -5.32 5.08 4.71
C ALA A 37 -5.24 3.92 3.70
N ILE A 38 -5.38 4.21 2.41
CA ILE A 38 -5.24 3.22 1.33
C ILE A 38 -3.84 2.58 1.35
N ILE A 39 -2.78 3.37 1.47
CA ILE A 39 -1.40 2.84 1.52
C ILE A 39 -1.22 1.92 2.73
N ILE A 40 -1.78 2.27 3.89
CA ILE A 40 -1.75 1.40 5.07
C ILE A 40 -2.55 0.12 4.82
N SER A 41 -3.73 0.19 4.22
CA SER A 41 -4.51 -0.99 3.84
C SER A 41 -3.72 -1.89 2.89
N LEU A 42 -3.07 -1.33 1.88
CA LEU A 42 -2.21 -2.07 0.95
C LEU A 42 -1.03 -2.71 1.69
N ALA A 43 -0.42 -2.03 2.65
CA ALA A 43 0.66 -2.60 3.46
C ALA A 43 0.22 -3.80 4.29
N VAL A 44 -1.01 -3.77 4.83
CA VAL A 44 -1.59 -4.89 5.57
C VAL A 44 -1.91 -6.05 4.61
N VAL A 45 -2.61 -5.77 3.51
CA VAL A 45 -2.99 -6.80 2.52
C VAL A 45 -1.76 -7.41 1.84
N GLY A 46 -0.74 -6.63 1.54
CA GLY A 46 0.51 -7.11 0.94
C GLY A 46 1.29 -8.08 1.82
N SER A 47 0.98 -8.16 3.12
CA SER A 47 1.55 -9.18 4.00
C SER A 47 1.13 -10.61 3.61
N LEU A 48 0.04 -10.77 2.84
CA LEU A 48 -0.42 -12.05 2.30
C LEU A 48 0.56 -12.61 1.25
N ASN A 49 1.21 -11.72 0.49
CA ASN A 49 2.16 -12.09 -0.56
C ASN A 49 3.46 -12.72 -0.02
N ARG A 50 3.64 -12.81 1.30
CA ARG A 50 4.87 -13.28 1.95
C ARG A 50 5.29 -14.69 1.53
N HIS A 51 4.35 -15.52 1.10
CA HIS A 51 4.61 -16.85 0.57
C HIS A 51 5.35 -16.83 -0.78
N VAL A 52 5.18 -15.75 -1.57
CA VAL A 52 5.85 -15.52 -2.85
C VAL A 52 6.91 -14.44 -2.65
N MET A 53 8.07 -14.84 -2.13
CA MET A 53 9.14 -13.94 -1.68
C MET A 53 9.52 -12.83 -2.69
N PRO A 54 9.72 -13.11 -4.00
CA PRO A 54 10.05 -12.05 -4.96
C PRO A 54 8.95 -11.00 -5.11
N LEU A 55 7.69 -11.45 -5.09
CA LEU A 55 6.52 -10.58 -5.22
C LEU A 55 6.30 -9.74 -3.96
N PHE A 56 6.58 -10.31 -2.79
CA PHE A 56 6.58 -9.58 -1.52
C PHE A 56 7.63 -8.46 -1.50
N ILE A 57 8.85 -8.72 -1.96
CA ILE A 57 9.91 -7.70 -2.04
C ILE A 57 9.50 -6.57 -3.01
N ALA A 58 8.97 -6.93 -4.18
CA ALA A 58 8.43 -5.94 -5.12
C ALA A 58 7.31 -5.10 -4.48
N HIS A 59 6.38 -5.73 -3.75
CA HIS A 59 5.32 -5.03 -3.04
C HIS A 59 5.86 -4.03 -2.01
N VAL A 60 6.87 -4.40 -1.22
CA VAL A 60 7.50 -3.51 -0.24
C VAL A 60 8.16 -2.31 -0.92
N ILE A 61 8.86 -2.52 -2.04
CA ILE A 61 9.48 -1.42 -2.82
C ILE A 61 8.40 -0.47 -3.35
N LEU A 62 7.30 -1.01 -3.90
CA LEU A 62 6.18 -0.21 -4.38
C LEU A 62 5.49 0.55 -3.24
N LEU A 63 5.38 -0.01 -2.04
CA LEU A 63 4.85 0.71 -0.86
C LEU A 63 5.73 1.90 -0.47
N ILE A 64 7.05 1.73 -0.42
CA ILE A 64 7.99 2.84 -0.16
C ILE A 64 7.86 3.92 -1.24
N THR A 65 7.68 3.49 -2.49
CA THR A 65 7.48 4.39 -3.64
C THR A 65 6.14 5.13 -3.54
N ALA A 66 5.05 4.44 -3.15
CA ALA A 66 3.73 5.04 -2.93
C ALA A 66 3.76 6.08 -1.80
N TRP A 67 4.48 5.77 -0.71
CA TRP A 67 4.76 6.72 0.37
C TRP A 67 5.48 7.98 -0.13
N SER A 68 6.52 7.78 -0.94
CA SER A 68 7.25 8.89 -1.56
C SER A 68 6.34 9.72 -2.49
N GLY A 69 5.43 9.05 -3.22
CA GLY A 69 4.41 9.69 -4.05
C GLY A 69 3.46 10.59 -3.25
N LEU A 70 3.03 10.14 -2.06
CA LEU A 70 2.21 10.94 -1.14
C LEU A 70 2.97 12.19 -0.67
N ILE A 71 4.25 12.05 -0.30
CA ILE A 71 5.09 13.19 0.10
C ILE A 71 5.26 14.18 -1.06
N ILE A 72 5.47 13.70 -2.29
CA ILE A 72 5.56 14.55 -3.48
C ILE A 72 4.24 15.28 -3.73
N TYR A 73 3.10 14.60 -3.60
CA TYR A 73 1.78 15.25 -3.70
C TYR A 73 1.63 16.37 -2.67
N MET A 74 2.08 16.13 -1.44
CA MET A 74 2.08 17.14 -0.40
C MET A 74 2.96 18.35 -0.77
N ILE A 75 4.17 18.15 -1.30
CA ILE A 75 5.11 19.26 -1.58
C ILE A 75 4.75 20.00 -2.88
N LYS A 76 4.40 19.28 -3.94
CA LYS A 76 4.26 19.81 -5.31
C LYS A 76 2.82 19.93 -5.81
N ASP A 77 1.83 19.61 -4.98
CA ASP A 77 0.40 19.63 -5.32
C ASP A 77 0.03 18.75 -6.53
N ARG A 78 0.92 17.84 -6.95
CA ARG A 78 0.71 16.97 -8.11
C ARG A 78 0.47 15.54 -7.67
N TYR A 79 -0.75 15.06 -7.93
CA TYR A 79 -1.17 13.72 -7.52
C TYR A 79 -0.82 12.67 -8.59
N TYR A 80 0.17 11.84 -8.30
CA TYR A 80 0.56 10.73 -9.18
C TYR A 80 -0.12 9.43 -8.74
N GLY A 81 -1.41 9.30 -9.06
CA GLY A 81 -2.20 8.11 -8.69
C GLY A 81 -1.55 6.79 -9.12
N TRP A 82 -0.97 6.74 -10.32
CA TRP A 82 -0.27 5.55 -10.81
C TRP A 82 0.86 5.06 -9.90
N ILE A 83 1.60 5.98 -9.27
CA ILE A 83 2.69 5.62 -8.35
C ILE A 83 2.10 5.15 -7.02
N ILE A 84 1.08 5.85 -6.52
CA ILE A 84 0.42 5.59 -5.25
C ILE A 84 -0.30 4.24 -5.24
N PHE A 85 -0.99 3.91 -6.33
CA PHE A 85 -1.75 2.66 -6.50
C PHE A 85 -0.92 1.54 -7.12
N SER A 86 0.35 1.77 -7.46
CA SER A 86 1.24 0.73 -7.99
C SER A 86 1.32 -0.56 -7.14
N PRO A 87 1.24 -0.53 -5.78
CA PRO A 87 1.27 -1.77 -5.00
C PRO A 87 0.07 -2.69 -5.28
N VAL A 88 -1.06 -2.15 -5.78
CA VAL A 88 -2.23 -2.94 -6.17
C VAL A 88 -1.86 -3.96 -7.24
N VAL A 89 -0.96 -3.62 -8.17
CA VAL A 89 -0.53 -4.50 -9.26
C VAL A 89 0.05 -5.80 -8.70
N THR A 90 0.85 -5.73 -7.63
CA THR A 90 1.42 -6.93 -7.01
C THR A 90 0.41 -7.78 -6.26
N ILE A 91 -0.68 -7.20 -5.75
CA ILE A 91 -1.80 -7.97 -5.17
C ILE A 91 -2.56 -8.69 -6.29
N VAL A 92 -2.85 -8.01 -7.39
CA VAL A 92 -3.51 -8.62 -8.56
C VAL A 92 -2.65 -9.75 -9.12
N LEU A 93 -1.35 -9.53 -9.28
CA LEU A 93 -0.41 -10.58 -9.72
C LEU A 93 -0.39 -11.76 -8.75
N PHE A 94 -0.42 -11.50 -7.44
CA PHE A 94 -0.49 -12.56 -6.44
C PHE A 94 -1.74 -13.42 -6.62
N LEU A 95 -2.91 -12.79 -6.72
CA LEU A 95 -4.18 -13.49 -6.92
C LEU A 95 -4.22 -14.27 -8.25
N LEU A 96 -3.63 -13.73 -9.32
CA LEU A 96 -3.52 -14.44 -10.59
C LEU A 96 -2.61 -15.66 -10.49
N LEU A 97 -1.47 -15.52 -9.81
CA LEU A 97 -0.56 -16.64 -9.56
C LEU A 97 -1.24 -17.71 -8.69
N GLU A 98 -1.96 -17.31 -7.66
CA GLU A 98 -2.72 -18.22 -6.80
C GLU A 98 -3.86 -18.90 -7.57
N ALA A 99 -4.56 -18.19 -8.45
CA ALA A 99 -5.62 -18.78 -9.27
C ALA A 99 -5.08 -19.80 -10.28
N VAL A 100 -3.92 -19.53 -10.90
CA VAL A 100 -3.34 -20.39 -11.94
C VAL A 100 -2.50 -21.53 -11.37
N ALA A 101 -1.72 -21.28 -10.31
CA ALA A 101 -0.83 -22.26 -9.68
C ALA A 101 -1.45 -22.94 -8.46
N GLY A 102 -2.50 -22.37 -7.86
CA GLY A 102 -3.21 -22.86 -6.68
C GLY A 102 -4.48 -23.65 -6.98
N SER A 103 -4.88 -23.86 -8.24
CA SER A 103 -5.95 -24.81 -8.59
C SER A 103 -5.49 -26.28 -8.60
N GLY A 104 -4.37 -26.58 -7.93
CA GLY A 104 -3.66 -27.87 -8.02
C GLY A 104 -3.63 -28.70 -6.74
N ASN A 105 -4.20 -28.28 -5.61
CA ASN A 105 -4.28 -29.13 -4.41
C ASN A 105 -5.50 -28.79 -3.54
N GLU A 106 -6.29 -29.85 -3.28
CA GLU A 106 -7.34 -30.00 -2.26
C GLU A 106 -8.79 -29.65 -2.65
N GLY A 107 -9.45 -30.61 -3.30
CA GLY A 107 -10.91 -30.76 -3.23
C GLY A 107 -11.57 -31.28 -4.49
N ILE A 108 -11.64 -32.62 -4.65
CA ILE A 108 -12.68 -33.46 -5.27
C ILE A 108 -11.99 -34.71 -5.84
N LEU A 109 -11.74 -35.71 -5.01
CA LEU A 109 -11.94 -37.14 -5.29
C LEU A 109 -11.96 -37.88 -3.93
N PRO A 110 -13.10 -38.46 -3.51
CA PRO A 110 -13.11 -39.37 -2.37
C PRO A 110 -12.47 -40.68 -2.83
N HIS A 111 -11.30 -41.01 -2.28
CA HIS A 111 -10.76 -42.36 -2.43
C HIS A 111 -11.49 -43.28 -1.44
N SER A 112 -12.24 -44.20 -2.03
CA SER A 112 -12.84 -45.41 -1.46
C SER A 112 -11.86 -46.28 -0.68
#